data_AF-A0A2N5Z8W8-F1
#
_entry.id   AF-A0A2N5Z8W8-F1
#
_cell.length_a   1.000
_cell.length_b   1.000
_cell.length_c   1.000
_cell.angle_alpha   90.00
_cell.angle_beta   90.00
_cell.angle_gamma   90.00
#
_symmetry.space_group_name_H-M   'P 1'
#
loop_
_entity.id
_entity.type
_entity.pdbx_description
1 polymer ?
#
loop_
_entity_poly.entity_id
_entity_poly.type
_entity_poly.pdbx_seq_one_letter_code
_entity_poly.pdbx_strand_id
1 'polypeptide(L)'
;MKKILLLLSVILLIAGCASKRYTKKAVKFEEAGLYEDAAEYYYQAVKKKDSNVDAKLGLRKTGQMTLDRKLADFTASYKQSDYKKAVYNYLDAEKYFNKVKAVKVDLDFPEYHKEYYEEAKGDYLNKKYADGVNKLNREDFKSALAVFEEIRGIDANYKDVNDLYITAKYEPMYRDANQYLETGLYRKAYYTYESIINGAGSYKQSVALKDEAQEKGTITVLINDLSYTSYRYGETTSEITSDLKGKLSSLNNPFLRIIDPSSLGVNLYENGKMNMQAANLAGIKAVLTGTVTDIRMYNGKLDKDEKRGYLKHVTKTKDKEGKEIEKVSYTKTKYYEYDQTNRSSLSLNFKLVSTEDNSVLVSDQINHNKSDRIHYATYEGDKNKLIPGYWKYSNRESSEDVKKDNKSDINHLQDLLKADKNIKSAQTLLTELINQSVNEITQKVDKYNPEK
;
A
#
# COMPACT_ATOMS: atom_id res chain seq x y z
N MET A 1 -8.78 18.14 30.71
CA MET A 1 -8.41 19.57 30.58
C MET A 1 -7.06 19.91 31.23
N LYS A 2 -6.81 19.69 32.53
CA LYS A 2 -5.52 19.99 33.18
C LYS A 2 -4.28 19.32 32.54
N LYS A 3 -4.37 18.05 32.11
CA LYS A 3 -3.25 17.34 31.43
C LYS A 3 -2.96 17.87 30.01
N ILE A 4 -3.98 18.34 29.28
CA ILE A 4 -3.83 18.96 27.96
C ILE A 4 -3.22 20.36 28.09
N LEU A 5 -3.63 21.13 29.12
CA LEU A 5 -3.04 22.43 29.43
C LEU A 5 -1.55 22.33 29.80
N LEU A 6 -1.17 21.25 30.49
CA LEU A 6 0.21 20.99 30.91
C LEU A 6 1.09 20.48 29.75
N LEU A 7 0.52 19.76 28.79
CA LEU A 7 1.22 19.39 27.55
C LEU A 7 1.40 20.61 26.62
N LEU A 8 0.39 21.49 26.54
CA LEU A 8 0.47 22.74 25.78
C LEU A 8 1.53 23.69 26.35
N SER A 9 1.66 23.78 27.67
CA SER A 9 2.65 24.66 28.32
C SER A 9 4.09 24.19 28.09
N VAL A 10 4.34 22.88 28.09
CA VAL A 10 5.66 22.30 27.79
C VAL A 10 6.08 22.54 26.34
N ILE A 11 5.14 22.42 25.38
CA ILE A 11 5.40 22.70 23.95
C ILE A 11 5.73 24.20 23.73
N LEU A 12 5.02 25.10 24.40
CA LEU A 12 5.26 26.55 24.37
C LEU A 12 6.64 26.93 24.95
N LEU A 13 7.09 26.25 26.02
CA LEU A 13 8.40 26.47 26.64
C LEU A 13 9.57 26.01 25.73
N ILE A 14 9.45 24.85 25.08
CA ILE A 14 10.48 24.31 24.18
C ILE A 14 10.64 25.19 22.93
N ALA A 15 9.54 25.69 22.36
CA ALA A 15 9.57 26.61 21.22
C ALA A 15 10.27 27.94 21.55
N GLY A 16 10.04 28.48 22.76
CA GLY A 16 10.71 29.68 23.26
C GLY A 16 12.23 29.53 23.41
N CYS A 17 12.68 28.40 23.99
CA CYS A 17 14.11 28.09 24.12
C CYS A 17 14.79 27.91 22.75
N ALA A 18 14.11 27.26 21.80
CA ALA A 18 14.63 27.07 20.44
C ALA A 18 14.78 28.41 19.71
N SER A 19 13.76 29.28 19.75
CA SER A 19 13.79 30.60 19.10
C SER A 19 14.94 31.45 19.63
N LYS A 20 15.11 31.56 20.96
CA LYS A 20 16.21 32.31 21.58
C LYS A 20 17.60 31.79 21.19
N ARG A 21 17.75 30.45 21.10
CA ARG A 21 19.01 29.82 20.65
C ARG A 21 19.35 30.19 19.22
N TYR A 22 18.37 30.20 18.32
CA TYR A 22 18.57 30.59 16.92
C TYR A 22 18.90 32.09 16.81
N THR A 23 18.21 32.97 17.54
CA THR A 23 18.55 34.40 17.62
C THR A 23 20.00 34.61 18.06
N LYS A 24 20.45 33.92 19.11
CA LYS A 24 21.84 34.05 19.58
C LYS A 24 22.87 33.58 18.56
N LYS A 25 22.56 32.57 17.74
CA LYS A 25 23.41 32.15 16.63
C LYS A 25 23.42 33.20 15.51
N ALA A 26 22.25 33.71 15.14
CA ALA A 26 22.10 34.72 14.10
C ALA A 26 22.96 35.96 14.39
N VAL A 27 22.94 36.46 15.63
CA VAL A 27 23.79 37.60 16.07
C VAL A 27 25.27 37.35 15.80
N LYS A 28 25.78 36.14 16.07
CA LYS A 28 27.20 35.82 15.80
C LYS A 28 27.56 35.86 14.32
N PHE A 29 26.65 35.37 13.46
CA PHE A 29 26.86 35.44 12.01
C PHE A 29 26.75 36.89 11.51
N GLU A 30 25.82 37.67 12.08
CA GLU A 30 25.67 39.10 11.78
C GLU A 30 26.92 39.89 12.16
N GLU A 31 27.47 39.68 13.36
CA GLU A 31 28.73 40.30 13.83
C GLU A 31 29.94 39.91 12.95
N ALA A 32 29.92 38.71 12.36
CA ALA A 32 30.94 38.24 11.43
C ALA A 32 30.73 38.73 9.98
N GLY A 33 29.67 39.51 9.70
CA GLY A 33 29.34 39.97 8.34
C GLY A 33 28.71 38.91 7.43
N LEU A 34 28.35 37.74 7.96
CA LEU A 34 27.72 36.63 7.24
C LEU A 34 26.20 36.82 7.22
N TYR A 35 25.73 37.83 6.49
CA TYR A 35 24.34 38.29 6.56
C TYR A 35 23.31 37.27 6.04
N GLU A 36 23.65 36.45 5.04
CA GLU A 36 22.75 35.40 4.54
C GLU A 36 22.53 34.30 5.58
N ASP A 37 23.60 33.84 6.23
CA ASP A 37 23.52 32.88 7.33
C ASP A 37 22.77 33.46 8.53
N ALA A 38 23.04 34.72 8.87
CA ALA A 38 22.33 35.42 9.93
C ALA A 38 20.82 35.51 9.65
N ALA A 39 20.44 35.88 8.42
CA ALA A 39 19.05 35.94 7.99
C ALA A 39 18.36 34.57 8.06
N GLU A 40 19.03 33.48 7.66
CA GLU A 40 18.46 32.14 7.79
C GLU A 40 18.24 31.76 9.26
N TYR A 41 19.19 32.04 10.16
CA TYR A 41 19.01 31.75 11.58
C TYR A 41 17.93 32.61 12.23
N TYR A 42 17.82 33.90 11.87
CA TYR A 42 16.71 34.73 12.32
C TYR A 42 15.36 34.23 11.78
N TYR A 43 15.29 33.81 10.51
CA TYR A 43 14.11 33.20 9.91
C TYR A 43 13.65 31.97 10.70
N GLN A 44 14.58 31.06 11.03
CA GLN A 44 14.25 29.90 11.86
C GLN A 44 13.78 30.31 13.27
N ALA A 45 14.37 31.35 13.87
CA ALA A 45 13.93 31.86 15.16
C ALA A 45 12.49 32.40 15.13
N VAL A 46 12.13 33.17 14.09
CA VAL A 46 10.76 33.71 13.88
C VAL A 46 9.78 32.58 13.60
N LYS A 47 10.14 31.61 12.75
CA LYS A 47 9.30 30.43 12.46
C LYS A 47 8.99 29.61 13.72
N LYS A 48 9.93 29.54 14.67
CA LYS A 48 9.72 28.87 15.97
C LYS A 48 8.88 29.69 16.95
N LYS A 49 8.99 31.02 16.91
CA LYS A 49 8.22 31.93 17.77
C LYS A 49 8.00 33.27 17.04
N ASP A 50 6.81 33.43 16.46
CA ASP A 50 6.40 34.65 15.74
C ASP A 50 6.42 35.91 16.61
N SER A 51 6.26 35.78 17.93
CA SER A 51 6.33 36.89 18.89
C SER A 51 7.75 37.29 19.30
N ASN A 52 8.79 36.68 18.73
CA ASN A 52 10.18 37.07 19.00
C ASN A 52 10.54 38.34 18.20
N VAL A 53 10.39 39.50 18.85
CA VAL A 53 10.64 40.82 18.24
C VAL A 53 12.09 40.99 17.82
N ASP A 54 13.06 40.58 18.65
CA ASP A 54 14.49 40.69 18.32
C ASP A 54 14.84 39.90 17.06
N ALA A 55 14.29 38.69 16.93
CA ALA A 55 14.47 37.88 15.73
C ALA A 55 13.84 38.50 14.48
N LYS A 56 12.68 39.17 14.62
CA LYS A 56 12.03 39.88 13.52
C LYS A 56 12.83 41.10 13.06
N LEU A 57 13.35 41.88 14.01
CA LEU A 57 14.18 43.04 13.71
C LEU A 57 15.51 42.62 13.07
N GLY A 58 16.16 41.58 13.61
CA GLY A 58 17.35 40.97 13.03
C GLY A 58 17.07 40.46 11.61
N LEU A 59 16.00 39.68 11.42
CA LEU A 59 15.59 39.19 10.09
C LEU A 59 15.31 40.31 9.11
N ARG A 60 14.64 41.38 9.54
CA ARG A 60 14.38 42.54 8.66
C ARG A 60 15.68 43.16 8.17
N LYS A 61 16.64 43.39 9.08
CA LYS A 61 17.93 43.99 8.74
C LYS A 61 18.77 43.08 7.85
N THR A 62 19.12 41.89 8.33
CA THR A 62 20.00 40.97 7.60
C THR A 62 19.33 40.40 6.37
N GLY A 63 18.00 40.27 6.41
CA GLY A 63 17.20 39.86 5.26
C GLY A 63 17.14 40.91 4.17
N GLN A 64 17.03 42.20 4.52
CA GLN A 64 17.16 43.28 3.53
C GLN A 64 18.54 43.24 2.88
N MET A 65 19.62 43.16 3.66
CA MET A 65 20.98 43.09 3.12
C MET A 65 21.18 41.87 2.19
N THR A 66 20.57 40.74 2.52
CA THR A 66 20.61 39.54 1.68
C THR A 66 19.83 39.74 0.38
N LEU A 67 18.64 40.35 0.45
CA LEU A 67 17.83 40.68 -0.71
C LEU A 67 18.54 41.69 -1.62
N ASP A 68 19.10 42.76 -1.06
CA ASP A 68 19.85 43.79 -1.80
C ASP A 68 21.03 43.18 -2.56
N ARG A 69 21.75 42.23 -1.95
CA ARG A 69 22.81 41.50 -2.64
C ARG A 69 22.28 40.67 -3.82
N LYS A 70 21.18 39.93 -3.64
CA LYS A 70 20.56 39.16 -4.73
C LYS A 70 20.08 40.07 -5.87
N LEU A 71 19.51 41.23 -5.54
CA LEU A 71 19.10 42.24 -6.51
C LEU A 71 20.30 42.90 -7.21
N ALA A 72 21.43 43.06 -6.51
CA ALA A 72 22.69 43.51 -7.11
C ALA A 72 23.23 42.48 -8.10
N ASP A 73 23.19 41.18 -7.76
CA ASP A 73 23.60 40.08 -8.65
C ASP A 73 22.72 40.00 -9.91
N PHE A 74 21.41 40.24 -9.75
CA PHE A 74 20.47 40.44 -10.86
C PHE A 74 20.87 41.62 -11.74
N THR A 75 21.05 42.81 -11.15
CA THR A 75 21.37 44.04 -11.87
C THR A 75 22.70 43.94 -12.61
N ALA A 76 23.71 43.32 -12.00
CA ALA A 76 25.00 43.07 -12.63
C ALA A 76 24.87 42.15 -13.85
N SER A 77 24.09 41.08 -13.75
CA SER A 77 23.85 40.15 -14.85
C SER A 77 23.07 40.80 -16.00
N TYR A 78 22.06 41.61 -15.67
CA TYR A 78 21.31 42.40 -16.65
C TYR A 78 22.20 43.37 -17.42
N LYS A 79 23.06 44.14 -16.72
CA LYS A 79 24.01 45.09 -17.34
C LYS A 79 25.03 44.43 -18.26
N GLN A 80 25.34 43.15 -18.02
CA GLN A 80 26.25 42.35 -18.85
C GLN A 80 25.52 41.63 -20.01
N SER A 81 24.21 41.84 -20.18
CA SER A 81 23.35 41.12 -21.13
C SER A 81 23.37 39.59 -20.95
N ASP A 82 23.74 39.09 -19.75
CA ASP A 82 23.59 37.68 -19.38
C ASP A 82 22.15 37.44 -18.89
N TYR A 83 21.20 37.52 -19.82
CA TYR A 83 19.77 37.49 -19.51
C TYR A 83 19.33 36.17 -18.86
N LYS A 84 20.02 35.06 -19.13
CA LYS A 84 19.80 33.81 -18.40
C LYS A 84 20.05 34.02 -16.91
N LYS A 85 21.24 34.47 -16.54
CA LYS A 85 21.58 34.69 -15.13
C LYS A 85 20.71 35.77 -14.52
N ALA A 86 20.40 36.84 -15.25
CA ALA A 86 19.52 37.90 -14.77
C ALA A 86 18.14 37.35 -14.37
N VAL A 87 17.46 36.60 -15.26
CA VAL A 87 16.16 35.99 -14.98
C VAL A 87 16.22 35.10 -13.72
N TYR A 88 17.20 34.20 -13.64
CA TYR A 88 17.31 33.30 -12.50
C TYR A 88 17.67 34.01 -11.19
N ASN A 89 18.52 35.04 -11.22
CA ASN A 89 18.86 35.83 -10.04
C ASN A 89 17.64 36.61 -9.53
N TYR A 90 16.82 37.17 -10.43
CA TYR A 90 15.59 37.85 -10.04
C TYR A 90 14.58 36.87 -9.42
N LEU A 91 14.36 35.71 -10.04
CA LEU A 91 13.47 34.68 -9.50
C LEU A 91 13.94 34.17 -8.12
N ASP A 92 15.25 34.05 -7.90
CA ASP A 92 15.80 33.71 -6.58
C ASP A 92 15.58 34.83 -5.55
N ALA A 93 15.77 36.09 -5.94
CA ALA A 93 15.49 37.25 -5.10
C ALA A 93 14.00 37.32 -4.71
N GLU A 94 13.09 37.12 -5.66
CA GLU A 94 11.65 37.10 -5.44
C GLU A 94 11.23 35.93 -4.53
N LYS A 95 11.78 34.73 -4.76
CA LYS A 95 11.55 33.57 -3.90
C LYS A 95 12.01 33.83 -2.46
N TYR A 96 13.18 34.44 -2.30
CA TYR A 96 13.70 34.82 -0.99
C TYR A 96 12.80 35.85 -0.29
N PHE A 97 12.41 36.91 -1.01
CA PHE A 97 11.47 37.92 -0.53
C PHE A 97 10.16 37.29 -0.03
N ASN A 98 9.55 36.43 -0.85
CA ASN A 98 8.31 35.75 -0.51
C ASN A 98 8.48 34.81 0.70
N LYS A 99 9.63 34.15 0.83
CA LYS A 99 9.96 33.32 2.00
C LYS A 99 9.99 34.13 3.29
N VAL A 100 10.59 35.33 3.29
CA VAL A 100 10.66 36.20 4.47
C VAL A 100 9.29 36.83 4.77
N LYS A 101 8.57 37.27 3.73
CA LYS A 101 7.20 37.79 3.86
C LYS A 101 6.24 36.77 4.50
N ALA A 102 6.40 35.48 4.20
CA ALA A 102 5.57 34.41 4.78
C ALA A 102 5.67 34.30 6.32
N VAL A 103 6.72 34.83 6.94
CA VAL A 103 6.85 34.92 8.41
C VAL A 103 6.53 36.32 8.95
N LYS A 104 5.76 37.11 8.18
CA LYS A 104 5.28 38.46 8.53
C LYS A 104 6.41 39.44 8.86
N VAL A 105 7.52 39.33 8.14
CA VAL A 105 8.60 40.30 8.16
C VAL A 105 8.65 40.95 6.79
N ASP A 106 8.41 42.25 6.76
CA ASP A 106 8.44 43.04 5.53
C ASP A 106 9.88 43.42 5.19
N LEU A 107 10.24 43.17 3.93
CA LEU A 107 11.43 43.68 3.27
C LEU A 107 10.97 44.69 2.21
N ASP A 108 11.86 45.56 1.77
CA ASP A 108 11.64 46.43 0.63
C ASP A 108 12.12 45.73 -0.66
N PHE A 109 11.23 45.62 -1.64
CA PHE A 109 11.53 45.08 -2.97
C PHE A 109 11.22 46.17 -3.99
N PRO A 110 12.22 46.93 -4.45
CA PRO A 110 11.97 48.07 -5.33
C PRO A 110 11.34 47.67 -6.67
N GLU A 111 10.20 48.27 -7.00
CA GLU A 111 9.40 47.90 -8.19
C GLU A 111 10.17 48.12 -9.51
N TYR A 112 11.14 49.05 -9.55
CA TYR A 112 11.91 49.32 -10.78
C TYR A 112 12.70 48.11 -11.28
N HIS A 113 13.05 47.14 -10.41
CA HIS A 113 13.74 45.92 -10.84
C HIS A 113 12.86 45.04 -11.74
N LYS A 114 11.54 45.17 -11.62
CA LYS A 114 10.58 44.39 -12.39
C LYS A 114 10.61 44.73 -13.88
N GLU A 115 10.77 46.00 -14.23
CA GLU A 115 10.85 46.43 -15.63
C GLU A 115 12.07 45.78 -16.32
N TYR A 116 13.25 45.86 -15.69
CA TYR A 116 14.47 45.19 -16.18
C TYR A 116 14.33 43.66 -16.23
N TYR A 117 13.59 43.08 -15.29
CA TYR A 117 13.33 41.65 -15.28
C TYR A 117 12.43 41.24 -16.46
N GLU A 118 11.36 41.98 -16.73
CA GLU A 118 10.45 41.70 -17.83
C GLU A 118 11.14 41.80 -19.19
N GLU A 119 12.05 42.77 -19.36
CA GLU A 119 12.92 42.87 -20.55
C GLU A 119 13.85 41.65 -20.69
N ALA A 120 14.64 41.34 -19.64
CA ALA A 120 15.55 40.19 -19.65
C ALA A 120 14.81 38.86 -19.87
N LYS A 121 13.63 38.71 -19.26
CA LYS A 121 12.74 37.56 -19.45
C LYS A 121 12.29 37.46 -20.89
N GLY A 122 11.85 38.57 -21.50
CA GLY A 122 11.45 38.63 -22.90
C GLY A 122 12.53 38.10 -23.84
N ASP A 123 13.75 38.62 -23.73
CA ASP A 123 14.89 38.21 -24.56
C ASP A 123 15.32 36.76 -24.31
N TYR A 124 15.41 36.37 -23.04
CA TYR A 124 15.82 35.03 -22.66
C TYR A 124 14.82 33.98 -23.17
N LEU A 125 13.53 34.19 -22.91
CA LEU A 125 12.47 33.29 -23.34
C LEU A 125 12.34 33.25 -24.87
N ASN A 126 12.57 34.36 -25.57
CA ASN A 126 12.54 34.36 -27.04
C ASN A 126 13.65 33.49 -27.63
N LYS A 127 14.88 33.60 -27.10
CA LYS A 127 16.01 32.75 -27.52
C LYS A 127 15.76 31.28 -27.19
N LYS A 128 15.24 30.98 -26.00
CA LYS A 128 14.90 29.62 -25.57
C LYS A 128 13.79 29.01 -26.42
N TYR A 129 12.76 29.78 -26.72
CA TYR A 129 11.67 29.35 -27.57
C TYR A 129 12.16 28.98 -28.96
N ALA A 130 12.99 29.82 -29.60
CA ALA A 130 13.60 29.51 -30.89
C ALA A 130 14.46 28.25 -30.85
N ASP A 131 15.26 28.05 -29.79
CA ASP A 131 16.06 26.83 -29.58
C ASP A 131 15.18 25.58 -29.42
N GLY A 132 14.12 25.66 -28.61
CA GLY A 132 13.16 24.58 -28.39
C GLY A 132 12.43 24.18 -29.67
N VAL A 133 11.95 25.16 -30.45
CA VAL A 133 11.31 24.92 -31.75
C VAL A 133 12.29 24.28 -32.73
N ASN A 134 13.54 24.74 -32.80
CA ASN A 134 14.56 24.14 -33.67
C ASN A 134 14.87 22.68 -33.29
N LYS A 135 14.92 22.36 -31.99
CA LYS A 135 15.08 20.99 -31.50
C LYS A 135 13.87 20.11 -31.84
N LEU A 136 12.67 20.64 -31.65
CA LEU A 136 11.43 19.94 -31.97
C LEU A 136 11.33 19.63 -33.48
N ASN A 137 11.69 20.60 -34.34
CA ASN A 137 11.72 20.43 -35.80
C ASN A 137 12.73 19.38 -36.26
N ARG A 138 13.77 19.11 -35.47
CA ARG A 138 14.75 18.03 -35.70
C ARG A 138 14.35 16.71 -35.05
N GLU A 139 13.15 16.64 -34.49
CA GLU A 139 12.63 15.50 -33.72
C GLU A 139 13.50 15.12 -32.51
N ASP A 140 14.33 16.04 -32.01
CA ASP A 140 15.01 15.88 -30.73
C ASP A 140 14.04 16.23 -29.58
N PHE A 141 13.03 15.37 -29.43
CA PHE A 141 11.93 15.53 -28.49
C PHE A 141 12.42 15.68 -27.05
N LYS A 142 13.46 14.92 -26.66
CA LYS A 142 14.02 14.96 -25.32
C LYS A 142 14.64 16.33 -25.01
N SER A 143 15.46 16.86 -25.91
CA SER A 143 16.07 18.18 -25.71
C SER A 143 15.04 19.30 -25.82
N ALA A 144 14.08 19.19 -26.74
CA ALA A 144 12.99 20.16 -26.88
C ALA A 144 12.13 20.22 -25.61
N LEU A 145 11.76 19.06 -25.06
CA LEU A 145 10.98 18.95 -23.82
C LEU A 145 11.65 19.68 -22.66
N ALA A 146 12.95 19.46 -22.45
CA ALA A 146 13.69 20.13 -21.39
C ALA A 146 13.69 21.66 -21.55
N VAL A 147 13.76 22.16 -22.79
CA VAL A 147 13.68 23.61 -23.06
C VAL A 147 12.28 24.15 -22.77
N PHE A 148 11.22 23.47 -23.21
CA PHE A 148 9.85 23.92 -22.97
C PHE A 148 9.44 23.81 -21.49
N GLU A 149 9.96 22.83 -20.75
CA GLU A 149 9.81 22.76 -19.28
C GLU A 149 10.44 23.97 -18.59
N GLU A 150 11.62 24.39 -19.03
CA GLU A 150 12.29 25.58 -18.50
C GLU A 150 11.48 26.84 -18.77
N ILE A 151 10.99 27.03 -20.00
CA ILE A 151 10.13 28.17 -20.35
C ILE A 151 8.87 28.17 -19.50
N ARG A 152 8.15 27.03 -19.39
CA ARG A 152 6.93 26.92 -18.58
C ARG A 152 7.17 27.17 -17.08
N GLY A 153 8.36 26.84 -16.60
CA GLY A 153 8.77 27.12 -15.22
C GLY A 153 8.98 28.61 -14.94
N ILE A 154 9.27 29.41 -15.96
CA ILE A 154 9.44 30.87 -15.87
C ILE A 154 8.13 31.59 -16.19
N ASP A 155 7.47 31.21 -17.29
CA ASP A 155 6.20 31.74 -17.73
C ASP A 155 5.39 30.66 -18.48
N ALA A 156 4.39 30.10 -17.79
CA ALA A 156 3.52 29.05 -18.31
C ALA A 156 2.63 29.50 -19.48
N ASN A 157 2.45 30.81 -19.68
CA ASN A 157 1.62 31.39 -20.74
C ASN A 157 2.46 31.99 -21.87
N TYR A 158 3.77 31.71 -21.90
CA TYR A 158 4.65 32.24 -22.93
C TYR A 158 4.32 31.65 -24.30
N LYS A 159 3.63 32.44 -25.14
CA LYS A 159 3.20 32.03 -26.49
C LYS A 159 2.42 30.71 -26.43
N ASP A 160 2.73 29.77 -27.32
CA ASP A 160 2.17 28.43 -27.48
C ASP A 160 3.03 27.34 -26.81
N VAL A 161 3.85 27.69 -25.80
CA VAL A 161 4.78 26.73 -25.17
C VAL A 161 4.09 25.50 -24.58
N ASN A 162 2.83 25.61 -24.15
CA ASN A 162 2.08 24.46 -23.64
C ASN A 162 1.80 23.43 -24.74
N ASP A 163 1.47 23.87 -25.95
CA ASP A 163 1.20 22.98 -27.09
C ASP A 163 2.51 22.35 -27.61
N LEU A 164 3.59 23.13 -27.63
CA LEU A 164 4.93 22.64 -27.96
C LEU A 164 5.44 21.63 -26.94
N TYR A 165 5.19 21.85 -25.65
CA TYR A 165 5.49 20.89 -24.58
C TYR A 165 4.71 19.59 -24.76
N ILE A 166 3.40 19.69 -25.01
CA ILE A 166 2.53 18.53 -25.27
C ILE A 166 3.09 17.72 -26.44
N THR A 167 3.44 18.40 -27.54
CA THR A 167 4.02 17.75 -28.72
C THR A 167 5.36 17.08 -28.40
N ALA A 168 6.29 17.81 -27.76
CA ALA A 168 7.59 17.27 -27.41
C ALA A 168 7.52 16.05 -26.48
N LYS A 169 6.53 16.03 -25.58
CA LYS A 169 6.36 14.94 -24.61
C LYS A 169 5.64 13.73 -25.20
N TYR A 170 4.52 13.95 -25.88
CA TYR A 170 3.59 12.87 -26.22
C TYR A 170 3.70 12.39 -27.67
N GLU A 171 4.31 13.15 -28.58
CA GLU A 171 4.60 12.64 -29.93
C GLU A 171 5.46 11.37 -29.94
N PRO A 172 6.62 11.30 -29.25
CA PRO A 172 7.40 10.06 -29.21
C PRO A 172 6.61 8.89 -28.59
N MET A 173 5.84 9.14 -27.53
CA MET A 173 4.99 8.12 -26.91
C MET A 173 3.89 7.64 -27.86
N TYR A 174 3.31 8.54 -28.66
CA TYR A 174 2.29 8.21 -29.65
C TYR A 174 2.87 7.32 -30.75
N ARG A 175 4.09 7.63 -31.22
CA ARG A 175 4.81 6.80 -32.19
C ARG A 175 5.13 5.41 -31.63
N ASP A 176 5.62 5.34 -30.40
CA ASP A 176 5.85 4.07 -29.70
C ASP A 176 4.55 3.26 -29.56
N ALA A 177 3.44 3.90 -29.19
CA ALA A 177 2.14 3.26 -29.06
C ALA A 177 1.61 2.70 -30.39
N ASN A 178 1.80 3.44 -31.50
CA ASN A 178 1.48 2.96 -32.85
C ASN A 178 2.34 1.73 -33.19
N GLN A 179 3.65 1.78 -32.91
CA GLN A 179 4.53 0.65 -33.15
C GLN A 179 4.12 -0.58 -32.32
N TYR A 180 3.74 -0.40 -31.05
CA TYR A 180 3.20 -1.49 -30.22
C TYR A 180 1.91 -2.06 -30.80
N LEU A 181 1.02 -1.21 -31.32
CA LEU A 181 -0.22 -1.65 -31.96
C LEU A 181 0.04 -2.44 -33.25
N GLU A 182 0.97 -1.97 -34.10
CA GLU A 182 1.36 -2.63 -35.35
C GLU A 182 2.06 -3.97 -35.12
N THR A 183 2.85 -4.07 -34.04
CA THR A 183 3.63 -5.28 -33.70
C THR A 183 2.86 -6.29 -32.85
N GLY A 184 1.56 -6.05 -32.57
CA GLY A 184 0.71 -6.95 -31.80
C GLY A 184 0.85 -6.85 -30.28
N LEU A 185 1.61 -5.87 -29.77
CA LEU A 185 1.76 -5.54 -28.35
C LEU A 185 0.59 -4.65 -27.87
N TYR A 186 -0.63 -5.15 -28.04
CA TYR A 186 -1.88 -4.41 -27.86
C TYR A 186 -2.08 -3.85 -26.44
N ARG A 187 -1.77 -4.61 -25.39
CA ARG A 187 -1.92 -4.16 -24.00
C ARG A 187 -0.92 -3.08 -23.66
N LYS A 188 0.32 -3.20 -24.15
CA LYS A 188 1.33 -2.13 -24.03
C LYS A 188 0.90 -0.87 -24.78
N ALA A 189 0.38 -1.01 -26.00
CA ALA A 189 -0.17 0.11 -26.78
C ALA A 189 -1.29 0.82 -26.01
N TYR A 190 -2.28 0.07 -25.50
CA TYR A 190 -3.40 0.58 -24.71
C TYR A 190 -2.94 1.45 -23.53
N TYR A 191 -2.03 0.94 -22.69
CA TYR A 191 -1.56 1.69 -21.53
C TYR A 191 -0.72 2.91 -21.92
N THR A 192 -0.02 2.84 -23.06
CA THR A 192 0.73 3.99 -23.58
C THR A 192 -0.23 5.09 -24.06
N TYR A 193 -1.28 4.75 -24.81
CA TYR A 193 -2.33 5.70 -25.19
C TYR A 193 -3.09 6.25 -23.98
N GLU A 194 -3.39 5.42 -22.98
CA GLU A 194 -3.99 5.88 -21.73
C GLU A 194 -3.13 6.94 -21.02
N SER A 195 -1.82 6.73 -20.97
CA SER A 195 -0.90 7.73 -20.42
C SER A 195 -0.89 9.03 -21.23
N ILE A 196 -1.04 8.96 -22.56
CA ILE A 196 -1.16 10.14 -23.42
C ILE A 196 -2.48 10.86 -23.13
N ILE A 197 -3.59 10.13 -23.05
CA ILE A 197 -4.93 10.71 -22.81
C ILE A 197 -5.00 11.41 -21.45
N ASN A 198 -4.46 10.78 -20.41
CA ASN A 198 -4.40 11.38 -19.07
C ASN A 198 -3.56 12.66 -19.05
N GLY A 199 -2.60 12.78 -19.96
CA GLY A 199 -1.62 13.87 -19.98
C GLY A 199 -1.90 15.00 -21.00
N ALA A 200 -2.63 14.70 -22.08
CA ALA A 200 -2.86 15.58 -23.22
C ALA A 200 -4.26 15.46 -23.84
N GLY A 201 -5.19 14.74 -23.19
CA GLY A 201 -6.56 14.57 -23.68
C GLY A 201 -6.61 13.83 -25.02
N SER A 202 -7.36 14.36 -25.98
CA SER A 202 -7.51 13.76 -27.31
C SER A 202 -6.33 14.08 -28.24
N TYR A 203 -5.09 13.87 -27.78
CA TYR A 203 -3.90 14.07 -28.61
C TYR A 203 -3.96 13.14 -29.82
N LYS A 204 -4.10 13.71 -31.02
CA LYS A 204 -4.30 12.96 -32.27
C LYS A 204 -5.44 11.93 -32.12
N GLN A 205 -5.23 10.68 -32.53
CA GLN A 205 -6.22 9.62 -32.51
C GLN A 205 -6.10 8.71 -31.27
N SER A 206 -5.41 9.16 -30.21
CA SER A 206 -5.08 8.32 -29.05
C SER A 206 -6.30 7.63 -28.42
N VAL A 207 -7.47 8.28 -28.41
CA VAL A 207 -8.72 7.69 -27.88
C VAL A 207 -9.16 6.50 -28.73
N ALA A 208 -9.34 6.69 -30.04
CA ALA A 208 -9.77 5.62 -30.94
C ALA A 208 -8.76 4.46 -31.00
N LEU A 209 -7.47 4.78 -31.00
CA LEU A 209 -6.41 3.76 -31.02
C LEU A 209 -6.26 3.01 -29.69
N LYS A 210 -6.59 3.65 -28.56
CA LYS A 210 -6.72 2.96 -27.27
C LYS A 210 -7.84 1.93 -27.32
N ASP A 211 -9.01 2.30 -27.87
CA ASP A 211 -10.14 1.40 -27.99
C ASP A 211 -9.82 0.21 -28.91
N GLU A 212 -9.17 0.46 -30.05
CA GLU A 212 -8.69 -0.60 -30.96
C GLU A 212 -7.68 -1.53 -30.27
N ALA A 213 -6.72 -0.96 -29.53
CA ALA A 213 -5.75 -1.73 -28.77
C ALA A 213 -6.43 -2.59 -27.69
N GLN A 214 -7.48 -2.07 -27.03
CA GLN A 214 -8.25 -2.84 -26.07
C GLN A 214 -8.95 -4.03 -26.73
N GLU A 215 -9.65 -3.80 -27.84
CA GLU A 215 -10.37 -4.83 -28.57
C GLU A 215 -9.44 -5.97 -29.01
N LYS A 216 -8.32 -5.61 -29.65
CA LYS A 216 -7.33 -6.60 -30.11
C LYS A 216 -6.62 -7.33 -28.97
N GLY A 217 -6.31 -6.63 -27.88
CA GLY A 217 -5.65 -7.18 -26.69
C GLY A 217 -6.56 -8.00 -25.77
N THR A 218 -7.88 -7.95 -25.97
CA THR A 218 -8.85 -8.67 -25.14
C THR A 218 -8.84 -10.16 -25.44
N ILE A 219 -8.80 -10.96 -24.37
CA ILE A 219 -9.02 -12.40 -24.42
C ILE A 219 -10.42 -12.75 -23.92
N THR A 220 -11.15 -13.47 -24.76
CA THR A 220 -12.43 -14.05 -24.39
C THR A 220 -12.17 -15.40 -23.75
N VAL A 221 -12.59 -15.58 -22.50
CA VAL A 221 -12.36 -16.81 -21.72
C VAL A 221 -13.68 -17.49 -21.38
N LEU A 222 -13.74 -18.78 -21.67
CA LEU A 222 -14.78 -19.66 -21.18
C LEU A 222 -14.31 -20.41 -19.94
N ILE A 223 -15.15 -20.50 -18.91
CA ILE A 223 -14.89 -21.32 -17.73
C ILE A 223 -15.67 -22.64 -17.88
N ASN A 224 -14.95 -23.71 -18.19
CA ASN A 224 -15.50 -25.06 -18.25
C ASN A 224 -15.70 -25.60 -16.83
N ASP A 225 -16.69 -26.47 -16.66
CA ASP A 225 -16.87 -27.17 -15.40
C ASP A 225 -15.60 -27.96 -15.05
N LEU A 226 -15.15 -27.80 -13.81
CA LEU A 226 -13.98 -28.53 -13.34
C LEU A 226 -14.32 -30.03 -13.26
N SER A 227 -13.33 -30.86 -13.59
CA SER A 227 -13.43 -32.30 -13.45
C SER A 227 -13.13 -32.72 -12.01
N TYR A 228 -13.48 -33.95 -11.65
CA TYR A 228 -13.17 -34.51 -10.33
C TYR A 228 -12.73 -35.97 -10.44
N THR A 229 -11.80 -36.39 -9.58
CA THR A 229 -11.32 -37.78 -9.51
C THR A 229 -12.25 -38.71 -8.73
N SER A 230 -13.20 -38.16 -7.96
CA SER A 230 -14.17 -38.91 -7.16
C SER A 230 -15.53 -38.22 -7.17
N TYR A 231 -16.61 -38.99 -7.39
CA TYR A 231 -17.99 -38.48 -7.40
C TYR A 231 -18.38 -37.70 -6.15
N ARG A 232 -17.78 -38.01 -4.98
CA ARG A 232 -18.02 -37.29 -3.73
C ARG A 232 -17.54 -35.83 -3.75
N TYR A 233 -16.70 -35.45 -4.71
CA TYR A 233 -16.20 -34.09 -4.86
C TYR A 233 -17.10 -33.22 -5.76
N GLY A 234 -18.15 -33.80 -6.35
CA GLY A 234 -18.98 -33.12 -7.36
C GLY A 234 -19.56 -31.80 -6.90
N GLU A 235 -20.17 -31.77 -5.71
CA GLU A 235 -20.76 -30.55 -5.13
C GLU A 235 -19.71 -29.44 -4.92
N THR A 236 -18.58 -29.76 -4.27
CA THR A 236 -17.47 -28.82 -4.07
C THR A 236 -16.87 -28.35 -5.39
N THR A 237 -16.84 -29.21 -6.41
CA THR A 237 -16.31 -28.85 -7.73
C THR A 237 -17.23 -27.84 -8.44
N SER A 238 -18.55 -28.01 -8.30
CA SER A 238 -19.55 -27.06 -8.78
C SER A 238 -19.46 -25.72 -8.05
N GLU A 239 -19.26 -25.74 -6.72
CA GLU A 239 -19.03 -24.54 -5.91
C GLU A 239 -17.80 -23.76 -6.38
N ILE A 240 -16.64 -24.42 -6.52
CA ILE A 240 -15.41 -23.80 -7.04
C ILE A 240 -15.64 -23.20 -8.44
N THR A 241 -16.34 -23.93 -9.32
CA THR A 241 -16.62 -23.46 -10.68
C THR A 241 -17.51 -22.21 -10.68
N SER A 242 -18.56 -22.19 -9.85
CA SER A 242 -19.47 -21.06 -9.68
C SER A 242 -18.72 -19.83 -9.14
N ASP A 243 -17.90 -20.02 -8.12
CA ASP A 243 -17.10 -18.95 -7.52
C ASP A 243 -16.06 -18.39 -8.50
N LEU A 244 -15.43 -19.25 -9.31
CA LEU A 244 -14.54 -18.81 -10.38
C LEU A 244 -15.29 -17.96 -11.40
N LYS A 245 -16.48 -18.38 -11.85
CA LYS A 245 -17.33 -17.61 -12.77
C LYS A 245 -17.67 -16.24 -12.18
N GLY A 246 -18.15 -16.18 -10.95
CA GLY A 246 -18.50 -14.93 -10.28
C GLY A 246 -17.29 -14.00 -10.09
N LYS A 247 -16.16 -14.56 -9.64
CA LYS A 247 -14.97 -13.77 -9.33
C LYS A 247 -14.24 -13.27 -10.57
N LEU A 248 -14.09 -14.10 -11.60
CA LEU A 248 -13.46 -13.68 -12.85
C LEU A 248 -14.33 -12.67 -13.62
N SER A 249 -15.66 -12.81 -13.57
CA SER A 249 -16.58 -11.87 -14.24
C SER A 249 -16.64 -10.50 -13.57
N SER A 250 -16.26 -10.40 -12.29
CA SER A 250 -16.22 -9.13 -11.54
C SER A 250 -14.84 -8.48 -11.51
N LEU A 251 -13.84 -9.03 -12.22
CA LEU A 251 -12.53 -8.42 -12.34
C LEU A 251 -12.60 -7.12 -13.14
N ASN A 252 -11.93 -6.09 -12.64
CA ASN A 252 -11.68 -4.86 -13.39
C ASN A 252 -10.43 -5.04 -14.26
N ASN A 253 -10.52 -5.93 -15.26
CA ASN A 253 -9.44 -6.18 -16.22
C ASN A 253 -9.93 -5.84 -17.63
N PRO A 254 -9.38 -4.80 -18.29
CA PRO A 254 -9.87 -4.34 -19.59
C PRO A 254 -9.62 -5.33 -20.73
N PHE A 255 -8.81 -6.37 -20.51
CA PHE A 255 -8.42 -7.36 -21.51
C PHE A 255 -8.93 -8.76 -21.22
N LEU A 256 -9.82 -8.94 -20.25
CA LEU A 256 -10.40 -10.24 -19.91
C LEU A 256 -11.91 -10.16 -19.98
N ARG A 257 -12.50 -10.95 -20.89
CA ARG A 257 -13.95 -11.06 -21.04
C ARG A 257 -14.40 -12.49 -20.77
N ILE A 258 -15.19 -12.69 -19.73
CA ILE A 258 -15.75 -14.01 -19.40
C ILE A 258 -17.04 -14.22 -20.19
N ILE A 259 -17.18 -15.40 -20.81
CA ILE A 259 -18.39 -15.79 -21.55
C ILE A 259 -19.06 -16.99 -20.88
N ASP A 260 -20.39 -16.94 -20.85
CA ASP A 260 -21.24 -18.08 -20.53
C ASP A 260 -21.61 -18.84 -21.83
N PRO A 261 -21.36 -20.16 -21.94
CA PRO A 261 -21.76 -20.96 -23.10
C PRO A 261 -23.22 -20.80 -23.50
N SER A 262 -24.11 -20.61 -22.51
CA SER A 262 -25.55 -20.51 -22.74
C SER A 262 -25.93 -19.30 -23.60
N SER A 263 -25.10 -18.25 -23.63
CA SER A 263 -25.37 -17.07 -24.45
C SER A 263 -25.00 -17.23 -25.93
N LEU A 264 -24.27 -18.28 -26.31
CA LEU A 264 -23.70 -18.41 -27.65
C LEU A 264 -24.58 -19.18 -28.64
N GLY A 265 -25.60 -19.91 -28.17
CA GLY A 265 -26.52 -20.66 -29.05
C GLY A 265 -25.84 -21.75 -29.90
N VAL A 266 -24.60 -22.14 -29.57
CA VAL A 266 -23.80 -23.15 -30.26
C VAL A 266 -23.48 -24.31 -29.32
N ASN A 267 -23.43 -25.53 -29.87
CA ASN A 267 -22.97 -26.68 -29.09
C ASN A 267 -21.45 -26.70 -29.05
N LEU A 268 -20.89 -26.39 -27.88
CA LEU A 268 -19.44 -26.42 -27.64
C LEU A 268 -18.92 -27.79 -27.23
N TYR A 269 -19.79 -28.80 -27.14
CA TYR A 269 -19.44 -30.13 -26.66
C TYR A 269 -19.71 -31.21 -27.71
N GLU A 270 -18.74 -32.09 -27.88
CA GLU A 270 -18.83 -33.27 -28.73
C GLU A 270 -18.44 -34.50 -27.91
N ASN A 271 -19.31 -35.51 -27.87
CA ASN A 271 -19.13 -36.71 -27.03
C ASN A 271 -18.81 -36.41 -25.55
N GLY A 272 -19.43 -35.35 -25.00
CA GLY A 272 -19.22 -34.91 -23.62
C GLY A 272 -17.88 -34.23 -23.35
N LYS A 273 -17.11 -33.88 -24.39
CA LYS A 273 -15.83 -33.17 -24.28
C LYS A 273 -15.93 -31.81 -24.96
N MET A 274 -15.22 -30.82 -24.41
CA MET A 274 -15.09 -29.49 -25.01
C MET A 274 -14.48 -29.60 -26.41
N ASN A 275 -15.19 -29.09 -27.42
CA ASN A 275 -14.71 -28.96 -28.78
C ASN A 275 -14.01 -27.58 -28.93
N MET A 276 -12.68 -27.58 -28.84
CA MET A 276 -11.87 -26.36 -28.87
C MET A 276 -12.00 -25.60 -30.19
N GLN A 277 -12.21 -26.31 -31.32
CA GLN A 277 -12.42 -25.69 -32.63
C GLN A 277 -13.76 -24.96 -32.68
N ALA A 278 -14.84 -25.57 -32.20
CA ALA A 278 -16.15 -24.94 -32.10
C ALA A 278 -16.10 -23.72 -31.16
N ALA A 279 -15.38 -23.81 -30.04
CA ALA A 279 -15.16 -22.69 -29.13
C ALA A 279 -14.41 -21.53 -29.82
N ASN A 280 -13.34 -21.83 -30.57
CA ASN A 280 -12.60 -20.83 -31.33
C ASN A 280 -13.49 -20.11 -32.36
N LEU A 281 -14.28 -20.88 -33.12
CA LEU A 281 -15.24 -20.34 -34.10
C LEU A 281 -16.32 -19.47 -33.46
N ALA A 282 -16.66 -19.73 -32.20
CA ALA A 282 -17.58 -18.92 -31.40
C ALA A 282 -16.93 -17.67 -30.77
N GLY A 283 -15.65 -17.38 -31.08
CA GLY A 283 -14.92 -16.22 -30.58
C GLY A 283 -14.39 -16.37 -29.15
N ILE A 284 -14.40 -17.59 -28.59
CA ILE A 284 -13.72 -17.93 -27.34
C ILE A 284 -12.24 -18.13 -27.68
N LYS A 285 -11.34 -17.37 -27.05
CA LYS A 285 -9.89 -17.45 -27.29
C LYS A 285 -9.19 -18.42 -26.33
N ALA A 286 -9.77 -18.67 -25.16
CA ALA A 286 -9.23 -19.63 -24.21
C ALA A 286 -10.30 -20.29 -23.34
N VAL A 287 -10.02 -21.50 -22.86
CA VAL A 287 -10.86 -22.26 -21.94
C VAL A 287 -10.10 -22.52 -20.64
N LEU A 288 -10.67 -22.07 -19.52
CA LEU A 288 -10.24 -22.43 -18.18
C LEU A 288 -10.86 -23.77 -17.80
N THR A 289 -10.02 -24.73 -17.45
CA THR A 289 -10.41 -26.07 -17.00
C THR A 289 -9.50 -26.52 -15.87
N GLY A 290 -9.84 -27.62 -15.20
CA GLY A 290 -9.05 -28.15 -14.10
C GLY A 290 -9.68 -29.41 -13.51
N THR A 291 -9.00 -30.00 -12.53
CA THR A 291 -9.43 -31.21 -11.87
C THR A 291 -9.24 -31.09 -10.36
N VAL A 292 -10.30 -31.29 -9.60
CA VAL A 292 -10.23 -31.50 -8.15
C VAL A 292 -9.75 -32.93 -7.90
N THR A 293 -8.55 -33.06 -7.35
CA THR A 293 -7.85 -34.34 -7.21
C THR A 293 -8.03 -34.96 -5.84
N ASP A 294 -8.10 -34.17 -4.78
CA ASP A 294 -8.27 -34.66 -3.41
C ASP A 294 -9.01 -33.65 -2.52
N ILE A 295 -9.97 -34.15 -1.74
CA ILE A 295 -10.60 -33.42 -0.64
C ILE A 295 -10.56 -34.32 0.58
N ARG A 296 -10.00 -33.83 1.68
CA ARG A 296 -10.04 -34.51 2.98
C ARG A 296 -10.65 -33.57 3.99
N MET A 297 -11.59 -34.12 4.75
CA MET A 297 -12.18 -33.46 5.90
C MET A 297 -12.06 -34.40 7.09
N TYR A 298 -11.57 -33.86 8.19
CA TYR A 298 -11.39 -34.59 9.43
C TYR A 298 -11.97 -33.76 10.56
N ASN A 299 -13.11 -34.20 11.09
CA ASN A 299 -13.62 -33.71 12.36
C ASN A 299 -13.04 -34.58 13.47
N GLY A 300 -12.14 -34.02 14.27
CA GLY A 300 -11.58 -34.71 15.42
C GLY A 300 -12.66 -34.98 16.46
N LYS A 301 -12.48 -36.04 17.24
CA LYS A 301 -13.31 -36.27 18.43
C LYS A 301 -12.83 -35.36 19.56
N LEU A 302 -13.76 -34.87 20.37
CA LEU A 302 -13.44 -34.15 21.59
C LEU A 302 -12.87 -35.15 22.60
N ASP A 303 -11.56 -35.07 22.83
CA ASP A 303 -10.91 -35.83 23.88
C ASP A 303 -11.17 -35.17 25.24
N LYS A 304 -11.42 -35.97 26.26
CA LYS A 304 -11.69 -35.52 27.62
C LYS A 304 -10.78 -36.27 28.57
N ASP A 305 -9.86 -35.54 29.18
CA ASP A 305 -8.92 -36.10 30.14
C ASP A 305 -9.23 -35.60 31.56
N GLU A 306 -9.25 -36.52 32.52
CA GLU A 306 -9.43 -36.19 33.93
C GLU A 306 -8.08 -35.84 34.55
N LYS A 307 -7.93 -34.58 34.92
CA LYS A 307 -6.72 -34.08 35.58
C LYS A 307 -6.91 -33.99 37.09
N ARG A 308 -5.83 -34.25 37.80
CA ARG A 308 -5.75 -34.09 39.25
C ARG A 308 -5.32 -32.66 39.56
N GLY A 309 -5.89 -32.09 40.62
CA GLY A 309 -5.56 -30.76 41.08
C GLY A 309 -5.83 -30.60 42.56
N TYR A 310 -5.65 -29.36 43.04
CA TYR A 310 -5.94 -29.00 44.41
C TYR A 310 -6.70 -27.67 44.47
N LEU A 311 -7.55 -27.51 45.47
CA LEU A 311 -8.07 -26.22 45.88
C LEU A 311 -7.13 -25.62 46.92
N LYS A 312 -6.55 -24.46 46.61
CA LYS A 312 -5.75 -23.67 47.54
C LYS A 312 -6.66 -22.84 48.45
N HIS A 313 -6.52 -23.05 49.75
CA HIS A 313 -7.18 -22.28 50.78
C HIS A 313 -6.13 -21.48 51.54
N VAL A 314 -6.31 -20.16 51.59
CA VAL A 314 -5.46 -19.25 52.37
C VAL A 314 -6.27 -18.77 53.55
N THR A 315 -5.82 -19.08 54.76
CA THR A 315 -6.44 -18.63 56.01
C THR A 315 -5.49 -17.73 56.77
N LYS A 316 -5.97 -16.59 57.26
CA LYS A 316 -5.18 -15.70 58.12
C LYS A 316 -5.31 -16.18 59.56
N THR A 317 -4.19 -16.51 60.18
CA THR A 317 -4.11 -16.95 61.58
C THR A 317 -3.09 -16.09 62.31
N LYS A 318 -3.22 -15.91 63.63
CA LYS A 318 -2.18 -15.20 64.41
C LYS A 318 -1.12 -16.19 64.88
N ASP A 319 0.15 -15.81 64.75
CA ASP A 319 1.24 -16.56 65.35
C ASP A 319 1.26 -16.39 66.88
N LYS A 320 2.22 -17.05 67.55
CA LYS A 320 2.37 -17.00 69.02
C LYS A 320 2.68 -15.59 69.55
N GLU A 321 3.03 -14.64 68.67
CA GLU A 321 3.37 -13.26 68.98
C GLU A 321 2.23 -12.29 68.59
N GLY A 322 1.09 -12.81 68.11
CA GLY A 322 -0.10 -12.04 67.78
C GLY A 322 -0.11 -11.43 66.37
N LYS A 323 0.90 -11.72 65.53
CA LYS A 323 1.02 -11.20 64.16
C LYS A 323 0.24 -12.09 63.18
N GLU A 324 -0.45 -11.47 62.22
CA GLU A 324 -1.16 -12.21 61.18
C GLU A 324 -0.17 -12.93 60.24
N ILE A 325 -0.30 -14.25 60.17
CA ILE A 325 0.39 -15.15 59.25
C ILE A 325 -0.64 -15.86 58.35
N GLU A 326 -0.28 -16.04 57.08
CA GLU A 326 -1.09 -16.82 56.14
C GLU A 326 -0.75 -18.30 56.24
N LYS A 327 -1.76 -19.12 56.55
CA LYS A 327 -1.68 -20.57 56.51
C LYS A 327 -2.35 -21.07 55.24
N VAL A 328 -1.56 -21.72 54.40
CA VAL A 328 -2.02 -22.33 53.15
C VAL A 328 -2.35 -23.80 53.39
N SER A 329 -3.54 -24.22 53.00
CA SER A 329 -3.95 -25.63 52.97
C SER A 329 -4.51 -26.01 51.60
N TYR A 330 -4.43 -27.29 51.25
CA TYR A 330 -4.84 -27.78 49.94
C TYR A 330 -5.85 -28.91 50.07
N THR A 331 -6.92 -28.85 49.30
CA THR A 331 -7.93 -29.93 49.22
C THR A 331 -7.83 -30.61 47.86
N LYS A 332 -7.70 -31.94 47.84
CA LYS A 332 -7.61 -32.71 46.58
C LYS A 332 -8.89 -32.57 45.77
N THR A 333 -8.75 -32.30 44.49
CA THR A 333 -9.86 -32.18 43.56
C THR A 333 -9.48 -32.71 42.18
N LYS A 334 -10.45 -32.67 41.26
CA LYS A 334 -10.29 -33.07 39.86
C LYS A 334 -10.86 -31.97 38.97
N TYR A 335 -10.29 -31.82 37.80
CA TYR A 335 -10.80 -30.96 36.74
C TYR A 335 -10.65 -31.70 35.41
N TYR A 336 -11.29 -31.21 34.35
CA TYR A 336 -11.21 -31.85 33.04
C TYR A 336 -10.49 -30.96 32.06
N GLU A 337 -9.58 -31.53 31.27
CA GLU A 337 -9.03 -30.90 30.09
C GLU A 337 -9.66 -31.52 28.84
N TYR A 338 -9.92 -30.68 27.86
CA TYR A 338 -10.52 -31.04 26.60
C TYR A 338 -9.60 -30.65 25.46
N ASP A 339 -9.50 -31.50 24.45
CA ASP A 339 -8.74 -31.21 23.23
C ASP A 339 -9.50 -31.72 22.01
N GLN A 340 -9.52 -30.93 20.95
CA GLN A 340 -10.07 -31.36 19.67
C GLN A 340 -9.33 -30.62 18.55
N THR A 341 -9.01 -31.33 17.47
CA THR A 341 -8.46 -30.74 16.25
C THR A 341 -9.27 -31.16 15.04
N ASN A 342 -9.79 -30.16 14.30
CA ASN A 342 -10.43 -30.35 13.01
C ASN A 342 -9.46 -29.95 11.90
N ARG A 343 -9.51 -30.62 10.76
CA ARG A 343 -8.63 -30.37 9.60
C ARG A 343 -9.37 -30.54 8.30
N SER A 344 -8.99 -29.74 7.31
CA SER A 344 -9.39 -29.94 5.92
C SER A 344 -8.21 -29.73 4.97
N SER A 345 -8.24 -30.42 3.83
CA SER A 345 -7.31 -30.21 2.72
C SER A 345 -8.03 -30.28 1.38
N LEU A 346 -7.55 -29.48 0.44
CA LEU A 346 -8.05 -29.39 -0.93
C LEU A 346 -6.84 -29.39 -1.88
N SER A 347 -6.85 -30.32 -2.82
CA SER A 347 -5.90 -30.38 -3.93
C SER A 347 -6.65 -30.31 -5.25
N LEU A 348 -6.19 -29.44 -6.14
CA LEU A 348 -6.70 -29.32 -7.49
C LEU A 348 -5.59 -28.87 -8.44
N ASN A 349 -5.75 -29.17 -9.71
CA ASN A 349 -4.97 -28.54 -10.78
C ASN A 349 -5.89 -27.72 -11.68
N PHE A 350 -5.33 -26.73 -12.35
CA PHE A 350 -6.06 -25.99 -13.37
C PHE A 350 -5.13 -25.60 -14.52
N LYS A 351 -5.74 -25.31 -15.66
CA LYS A 351 -5.08 -24.76 -16.83
C LYS A 351 -6.01 -23.85 -17.63
N LEU A 352 -5.47 -22.76 -18.15
CA LEU A 352 -6.05 -21.93 -19.18
C LEU A 352 -5.44 -22.37 -20.51
N VAL A 353 -6.27 -22.81 -21.45
CA VAL A 353 -5.82 -23.41 -22.72
C VAL A 353 -6.33 -22.57 -23.88
N SER A 354 -5.44 -22.22 -24.80
CA SER A 354 -5.78 -21.56 -26.06
C SER A 354 -6.69 -22.44 -26.92
N THR A 355 -7.75 -21.86 -27.49
CA THR A 355 -8.64 -22.56 -28.44
C THR A 355 -8.07 -22.61 -29.85
N GLU A 356 -7.09 -21.77 -30.16
CA GLU A 356 -6.48 -21.67 -31.48
C GLU A 356 -5.52 -22.84 -31.74
N ASP A 357 -4.65 -23.14 -30.78
CA ASP A 357 -3.53 -24.09 -30.94
C ASP A 357 -3.43 -25.12 -29.81
N ASN A 358 -4.35 -25.12 -28.85
CA ASN A 358 -4.34 -25.97 -27.66
C ASN A 358 -3.13 -25.77 -26.73
N SER A 359 -2.40 -24.66 -26.87
CA SER A 359 -1.30 -24.33 -25.96
C SER A 359 -1.79 -24.01 -24.55
N VAL A 360 -0.99 -24.35 -23.54
CA VAL A 360 -1.28 -24.00 -22.14
C VAL A 360 -0.76 -22.60 -21.86
N LEU A 361 -1.68 -21.66 -21.64
CA LEU A 361 -1.39 -20.25 -21.38
C LEU A 361 -1.04 -19.99 -19.91
N VAL A 362 -1.76 -20.65 -19.02
CA VAL A 362 -1.56 -20.61 -17.56
C VAL A 362 -1.83 -22.00 -17.03
N SER A 363 -1.06 -22.47 -16.06
CA SER A 363 -1.43 -23.65 -15.27
C SER A 363 -0.80 -23.59 -13.89
N ASP A 364 -1.42 -24.28 -12.94
CA ASP A 364 -0.79 -24.60 -11.66
C ASP A 364 -1.46 -25.78 -10.96
N GLN A 365 -0.80 -26.30 -9.94
CA GLN A 365 -1.34 -27.22 -8.97
C GLN A 365 -1.46 -26.55 -7.60
N ILE A 366 -2.67 -26.49 -7.09
CA ILE A 366 -3.00 -25.93 -5.79
C ILE A 366 -3.13 -27.07 -4.78
N ASN A 367 -2.44 -26.96 -3.65
CA ASN A 367 -2.53 -27.90 -2.53
C ASN A 367 -2.61 -27.10 -1.23
N HIS A 368 -3.81 -26.90 -0.71
CA HIS A 368 -4.01 -26.16 0.53
C HIS A 368 -4.51 -27.06 1.66
N ASN A 369 -4.15 -26.71 2.89
CA ASN A 369 -4.64 -27.36 4.09
C ASN A 369 -4.87 -26.33 5.19
N LYS A 370 -5.88 -26.59 6.03
CA LYS A 370 -6.20 -25.77 7.20
C LYS A 370 -6.58 -26.67 8.37
N SER A 371 -6.30 -26.18 9.57
CA SER A 371 -6.69 -26.83 10.81
C SER A 371 -7.14 -25.82 11.83
N ASP A 372 -8.05 -26.24 12.71
CA ASP A 372 -8.44 -25.49 13.89
C ASP A 372 -8.39 -26.41 15.12
N ARG A 373 -7.93 -25.88 16.25
CA ARG A 373 -7.72 -26.65 17.48
C ARG A 373 -8.24 -25.88 18.68
N ILE A 374 -9.01 -26.58 19.50
CA ILE A 374 -9.39 -26.12 20.84
C ILE A 374 -8.64 -26.95 21.88
N HIS A 375 -8.20 -26.26 22.94
CA HIS A 375 -7.65 -26.89 24.13
C HIS A 375 -8.05 -26.05 25.35
N TYR A 376 -8.88 -26.61 26.22
CA TYR A 376 -9.44 -25.87 27.36
C TYR A 376 -9.67 -26.75 28.58
N ALA A 377 -9.75 -26.14 29.75
CA ALA A 377 -10.08 -26.81 31.00
C ALA A 377 -11.47 -26.42 31.50
N THR A 378 -12.14 -27.33 32.20
CA THR A 378 -13.35 -27.03 32.97
C THR A 378 -13.21 -27.50 34.40
N TYR A 379 -13.81 -26.71 35.29
CA TYR A 379 -13.89 -27.01 36.70
C TYR A 379 -15.20 -26.44 37.25
N GLU A 380 -15.93 -27.25 38.00
CA GLU A 380 -17.25 -26.90 38.55
C GLU A 380 -17.15 -26.03 39.81
N GLY A 381 -16.03 -26.12 40.54
CA GLY A 381 -15.80 -25.34 41.75
C GLY A 381 -15.20 -23.95 41.50
N ASP A 382 -14.69 -23.33 42.56
CA ASP A 382 -14.04 -22.01 42.50
C ASP A 382 -12.72 -22.07 41.71
N LYS A 383 -12.78 -21.69 40.43
CA LYS A 383 -11.66 -21.68 39.48
C LYS A 383 -10.46 -20.87 39.97
N ASN A 384 -10.67 -19.82 40.77
CA ASN A 384 -9.59 -18.97 41.26
C ASN A 384 -8.73 -19.68 42.33
N LYS A 385 -9.29 -20.71 42.97
CA LYS A 385 -8.61 -21.52 43.98
C LYS A 385 -8.00 -22.79 43.40
N LEU A 386 -8.38 -23.17 42.19
CA LEU A 386 -7.85 -24.36 41.53
C LEU A 386 -6.39 -24.16 41.14
N ILE A 387 -5.54 -25.09 41.57
CA ILE A 387 -4.16 -25.22 41.12
C ILE A 387 -3.94 -26.61 40.52
N PRO A 388 -3.07 -26.75 39.51
CA PRO A 388 -2.75 -28.05 38.93
C PRO A 388 -1.89 -28.87 39.91
N GLY A 389 -1.84 -30.19 39.71
CA GLY A 389 -1.01 -31.05 40.53
C GLY A 389 -1.22 -32.52 40.27
N TYR A 390 -0.64 -33.33 41.14
CA TYR A 390 -0.85 -34.77 41.18
C TYR A 390 -1.07 -35.19 42.61
N TRP A 391 -1.96 -36.15 42.81
CA TRP A 391 -2.06 -36.90 44.06
C TRP A 391 -2.19 -38.38 43.71
N LYS A 392 -1.60 -39.29 44.48
CA LYS A 392 -1.71 -40.75 44.22
C LYS A 392 -3.04 -41.31 44.71
N TYR A 393 -3.42 -40.96 45.93
CA TYR A 393 -4.65 -41.38 46.59
C TYR A 393 -5.55 -40.17 46.88
N SER A 394 -6.86 -40.31 46.69
CA SER A 394 -7.82 -39.22 46.92
C SER A 394 -8.10 -38.96 48.40
N ASN A 395 -7.97 -39.98 49.25
CA ASN A 395 -8.42 -39.99 50.64
C ASN A 395 -7.29 -39.99 51.69
N ARG A 396 -6.02 -40.06 51.26
CA ARG A 396 -4.86 -40.04 52.17
C ARG A 396 -3.68 -39.32 51.51
N GLU A 397 -2.81 -38.74 52.31
CA GLU A 397 -1.56 -38.15 51.81
C GLU A 397 -0.61 -39.24 51.28
N SER A 398 0.18 -38.89 50.27
CA SER A 398 1.27 -39.71 49.75
C SER A 398 2.51 -38.84 49.56
N SER A 399 3.70 -39.42 49.70
CA SER A 399 4.95 -38.75 49.34
C SER A 399 5.06 -38.46 47.84
N GLU A 400 4.24 -39.12 47.01
CA GLU A 400 4.14 -38.91 45.56
C GLU A 400 3.21 -37.74 45.18
N ASP A 401 2.57 -37.09 46.16
CA ASP A 401 1.66 -35.97 45.92
C ASP A 401 2.44 -34.69 45.57
N VAL A 402 2.13 -34.08 44.43
CA VAL A 402 2.81 -32.87 43.91
C VAL A 402 1.81 -31.74 43.75
N LYS A 403 2.04 -30.62 44.45
CA LYS A 403 1.25 -29.39 44.33
C LYS A 403 2.00 -28.40 43.44
N LYS A 404 1.46 -28.09 42.27
CA LYS A 404 2.08 -27.12 41.34
C LYS A 404 1.58 -25.70 41.63
N ASP A 405 1.90 -25.20 42.83
CA ASP A 405 1.50 -23.86 43.33
C ASP A 405 2.54 -22.78 43.02
N ASN A 406 3.16 -22.86 41.84
CA ASN A 406 3.98 -21.76 41.33
C ASN A 406 3.18 -20.95 40.31
N LYS A 407 3.55 -19.68 40.15
CA LYS A 407 2.83 -18.73 39.31
C LYS A 407 2.69 -19.20 37.84
N SER A 408 3.70 -19.87 37.29
CA SER A 408 3.69 -20.32 35.90
C SER A 408 2.63 -21.38 35.66
N ASP A 409 2.62 -22.43 36.49
CA ASP A 409 1.66 -23.53 36.37
C ASP A 409 0.22 -23.06 36.62
N ILE A 410 0.02 -22.16 37.60
CA ILE A 410 -1.30 -21.56 37.87
C ILE A 410 -1.77 -20.76 36.66
N ASN A 411 -0.92 -19.88 36.12
CA ASN A 411 -1.29 -19.07 34.97
C ASN A 411 -1.66 -19.96 33.77
N HIS A 412 -0.88 -21.00 33.48
CA HIS A 412 -1.19 -21.93 32.41
C HIS A 412 -2.58 -22.58 32.58
N LEU A 413 -2.90 -23.07 33.79
CA LEU A 413 -4.23 -23.61 34.07
C LEU A 413 -5.33 -22.54 33.95
N GLN A 414 -5.09 -21.32 34.41
CA GLN A 414 -6.05 -20.22 34.28
C GLN A 414 -6.29 -19.83 32.82
N ASP A 415 -5.25 -19.90 31.98
CA ASP A 415 -5.37 -19.67 30.54
C ASP A 415 -6.24 -20.76 29.91
N LEU A 416 -6.04 -22.03 30.27
CA LEU A 416 -6.90 -23.14 29.82
C LEU A 416 -8.35 -22.99 30.29
N LEU A 417 -8.59 -22.52 31.53
CA LEU A 417 -9.94 -22.29 32.06
C LEU A 417 -10.68 -21.13 31.37
N LYS A 418 -9.94 -20.24 30.71
CA LYS A 418 -10.44 -19.08 29.96
C LYS A 418 -10.42 -19.28 28.44
N ALA A 419 -9.80 -20.35 27.95
CA ALA A 419 -9.63 -20.62 26.53
C ALA A 419 -10.98 -20.75 25.80
N ASP A 420 -11.00 -20.36 24.52
CA ASP A 420 -12.17 -20.51 23.65
C ASP A 420 -12.50 -21.99 23.44
N LYS A 421 -13.79 -22.28 23.37
CA LYS A 421 -14.33 -23.63 23.20
C LYS A 421 -14.93 -23.83 21.80
N ASN A 422 -15.02 -22.76 21.01
CA ASN A 422 -15.54 -22.82 19.66
C ASN A 422 -14.46 -23.37 18.72
N ILE A 423 -14.82 -24.40 17.96
CA ILE A 423 -13.96 -24.98 16.93
C ILE A 423 -14.67 -24.87 15.59
N LYS A 424 -13.94 -24.44 14.55
CA LYS A 424 -14.44 -24.47 13.17
C LYS A 424 -14.65 -25.92 12.74
N SER A 425 -15.79 -26.17 12.09
CA SER A 425 -16.03 -27.47 11.47
C SER A 425 -15.08 -27.72 10.30
N ALA A 426 -14.81 -28.97 9.95
CA ALA A 426 -14.04 -29.29 8.75
C ALA A 426 -14.69 -28.71 7.47
N GLN A 427 -16.02 -28.61 7.41
CA GLN A 427 -16.71 -27.96 6.29
C GLN A 427 -16.39 -26.46 6.20
N THR A 428 -16.42 -25.75 7.33
CA THR A 428 -16.05 -24.33 7.39
C THR A 428 -14.60 -24.12 6.93
N LEU A 429 -13.69 -24.99 7.38
CA LEU A 429 -12.29 -24.95 6.93
C LEU A 429 -12.18 -25.23 5.42
N LEU A 430 -12.97 -26.15 4.87
CA LEU A 430 -13.00 -26.43 3.44
C LEU A 430 -13.50 -25.22 2.63
N THR A 431 -14.56 -24.54 3.04
CA THR A 431 -15.04 -23.30 2.38
C THR A 431 -13.96 -22.21 2.38
N GLU A 432 -13.17 -22.07 3.46
CA GLU A 432 -12.03 -21.16 3.46
C GLU A 432 -10.93 -21.58 2.45
N LEU A 433 -10.69 -22.88 2.29
CA LEU A 433 -9.75 -23.41 1.30
C LEU A 433 -10.23 -23.22 -0.14
N ILE A 434 -11.53 -23.37 -0.39
CA ILE A 434 -12.16 -23.09 -1.69
C ILE A 434 -11.93 -21.62 -2.06
N ASN A 435 -12.31 -20.70 -1.16
CA ASN A 435 -12.10 -19.27 -1.35
C ASN A 435 -10.63 -18.92 -1.63
N GLN A 436 -9.71 -19.51 -0.86
CA GLN A 436 -8.27 -19.31 -1.07
C GLN A 436 -7.83 -19.81 -2.46
N SER A 437 -8.29 -20.99 -2.88
CA SER A 437 -7.95 -21.59 -4.17
C SER A 437 -8.51 -20.79 -5.34
N VAL A 438 -9.79 -20.39 -5.27
CA VAL A 438 -10.44 -19.52 -6.26
C VAL A 438 -9.67 -18.21 -6.39
N ASN A 439 -9.30 -17.59 -5.27
CA ASN A 439 -8.52 -16.36 -5.27
C ASN A 439 -7.19 -16.50 -6.02
N GLU A 440 -6.49 -17.61 -5.79
CA GLU A 440 -5.20 -17.89 -6.42
C GLU A 440 -5.33 -18.14 -7.93
N ILE A 441 -6.33 -18.94 -8.35
CA ILE A 441 -6.63 -19.18 -9.76
C ILE A 441 -6.98 -17.86 -10.45
N THR A 442 -7.89 -17.06 -9.86
CA THR A 442 -8.30 -15.76 -10.39
C THR A 442 -7.09 -14.85 -10.57
N GLN A 443 -6.20 -14.75 -9.58
CA GLN A 443 -5.00 -13.91 -9.68
C GLN A 443 -4.03 -14.37 -10.78
N LYS A 444 -3.90 -15.69 -10.99
CA LYS A 444 -3.04 -16.23 -12.06
C LYS A 444 -3.62 -15.96 -13.44
N VAL A 445 -4.94 -16.10 -13.61
CA VAL A 445 -5.63 -15.75 -14.86
C VAL A 445 -5.60 -14.25 -15.12
N ASP A 446 -5.84 -13.42 -14.11
CA ASP A 446 -5.83 -11.95 -14.19
C ASP A 446 -4.44 -11.40 -14.62
N LYS A 447 -3.37 -11.99 -14.08
CA LYS A 447 -1.98 -11.61 -14.40
C LYS A 447 -1.50 -12.11 -15.75
N TYR A 448 -2.22 -12.99 -16.42
CA TYR A 448 -1.83 -13.50 -17.73
C TYR A 448 -1.69 -12.34 -18.72
N ASN A 449 -0.51 -12.18 -19.29
CA ASN A 449 -0.23 -11.23 -20.35
C ASN A 449 0.56 -11.94 -21.46
N PRO A 450 0.04 -12.07 -22.68
CA PRO A 450 0.73 -12.73 -23.79
C PRO A 450 1.99 -11.98 -24.25
N GLU A 451 2.21 -10.74 -23.80
CA GLU A 451 3.30 -9.87 -24.23
C GLU A 451 4.52 -9.88 -23.28
N LYS A 452 4.48 -10.69 -22.22
CA LYS A 452 5.52 -10.75 -21.18
C LYS A 452 6.46 -11.93 -21.30
#